data_AF-A0AAN0LKL8-F1
#
_entry.id   AF-A0AAN0LKL8-F1
#
_cell.length_a   1.000
_cell.length_b   1.000
_cell.length_c   1.000
_cell.angle_alpha   90.00
_cell.angle_beta   90.00
_cell.angle_gamma   90.00
#
_symmetry.space_group_name_H-M   'P 1'
#
loop_
_entity.id
_entity.type
_entity.pdbx_description
1 polymer ?
#
loop_
_entity_poly.entity_id
_entity_poly.type
_entity_poly.pdbx_seq_one_letter_code
_entity_poly.pdbx_strand_id
1 'polypeptide(L)' 'MVPQNEMNGRREDNTRENIAYIRQMLGELRQVALGEGADMLCYLIEMAYVEAGDLQAGRRPRSLSNRGPVNS' A
#
# COMPACT_ATOMS: atom_id res chain seq x y z
N MET A 1 -6.04 -31.30 10.59
CA MET A 1 -6.59 -29.96 10.93
C MET A 1 -5.41 -29.00 10.92
N VAL A 2 -5.31 -28.13 9.91
CA VAL A 2 -4.17 -27.20 9.79
C VAL A 2 -4.32 -26.12 10.87
N PRO A 3 -3.28 -25.82 11.67
CA PRO A 3 -3.37 -24.82 12.73
C PRO A 3 -3.60 -23.43 12.12
N GLN A 4 -4.59 -22.71 12.64
CA GLN A 4 -5.01 -21.38 12.17
C GLN A 4 -3.86 -20.34 12.14
N ASN A 5 -2.84 -20.55 12.97
CA ASN A 5 -1.66 -19.69 13.06
C ASN A 5 -0.84 -19.66 11.76
N GLU A 6 -0.69 -20.79 11.07
CA GLU A 6 0.02 -20.84 9.78
C GLU A 6 -0.78 -20.17 8.65
N MET A 7 -2.11 -20.17 8.76
CA MET A 7 -2.98 -19.58 7.75
C MET A 7 -2.99 -18.05 7.85
N ASN A 8 -2.77 -17.49 9.04
CA ASN A 8 -2.61 -16.05 9.23
C ASN A 8 -1.25 -15.55 8.74
N GLY A 9 -0.15 -16.27 9.03
CA GLY A 9 1.18 -15.93 8.53
C GLY A 9 1.22 -15.86 6.99
N ARG A 10 0.66 -16.86 6.30
CA ARG A 10 0.56 -16.85 4.83
C ARG A 10 -0.23 -15.67 4.28
N ARG A 11 -1.28 -15.21 4.98
CA ARG A 11 -2.06 -14.05 4.56
C ARG A 11 -1.27 -12.76 4.72
N GLU A 12 -0.52 -12.63 5.82
CA GLU A 12 0.34 -11.48 6.08
C GLU A 12 1.49 -11.41 5.07
N ASP A 13 2.11 -12.55 4.74
CA ASP A 13 3.17 -12.65 3.73
C ASP A 13 2.67 -12.26 2.34
N ASN A 14 1.56 -12.86 1.88
CA ASN A 14 0.91 -12.48 0.61
C ASN A 14 0.55 -10.98 0.59
N THR A 15 0.17 -10.44 1.75
CA THR A 15 -0.21 -9.03 1.87
C THR A 15 1.00 -8.11 1.75
N ARG A 16 2.15 -8.49 2.30
CA ARG A 16 3.41 -7.74 2.17
C ARG A 16 3.96 -7.82 0.75
N GLU A 17 3.87 -8.98 0.12
CA GLU A 17 4.22 -9.19 -1.29
C GLU A 17 3.36 -8.33 -2.22
N ASN A 18 2.04 -8.30 -2.01
CA ASN A 18 1.14 -7.46 -2.78
C ASN A 18 1.47 -5.96 -2.63
N ILE A 19 1.85 -5.49 -1.44
CA ILE A 19 2.28 -4.09 -1.28
C ILE A 19 3.62 -3.85 -1.99
N ALA A 20 4.58 -4.79 -1.89
CA ALA A 20 5.85 -4.68 -2.58
C ALA A 20 5.64 -4.53 -4.09
N TYR A 21 4.72 -5.32 -4.64
CA TYR A 21 4.31 -5.25 -6.04
C TYR A 21 3.67 -3.89 -6.40
N ILE A 22 2.73 -3.39 -5.59
CA ILE A 22 2.15 -2.05 -5.77
C ILE A 22 3.25 -0.98 -5.77
N ARG A 23 4.20 -1.07 -4.84
CA ARG A 23 5.30 -0.11 -4.71
C ARG A 23 6.23 -0.13 -5.91
N GLN A 24 6.49 -1.30 -6.50
CA GLN A 24 7.22 -1.41 -7.75
C GLN A 24 6.47 -0.70 -8.90
N MET A 25 5.18 -0.98 -9.08
CA MET A 25 4.36 -0.35 -10.13
C MET A 25 4.32 1.17 -9.99
N LEU A 26 4.21 1.69 -8.77
CA LEU A 26 4.26 3.13 -8.50
C LEU A 26 5.60 3.74 -8.94
N GLY A 27 6.71 3.04 -8.74
CA GLY A 27 8.03 3.47 -9.22
C GLY A 27 8.08 3.56 -10.75
N GLU A 28 7.52 2.58 -11.46
CA GLU A 28 7.45 2.58 -12.93
C GLU A 28 6.55 3.73 -13.44
N LEU A 29 5.34 3.88 -12.88
CA LEU A 29 4.39 4.94 -13.26
C LEU A 29 4.95 6.35 -13.02
N ARG A 30 5.75 6.53 -11.98
CA ARG A 30 6.41 7.80 -11.71
C ARG A 30 7.35 8.20 -12.84
N GLN A 31 8.10 7.25 -13.39
CA GLN A 31 8.99 7.53 -14.52
C GLN A 31 8.21 7.93 -15.77
N VAL A 32 7.06 7.28 -16.01
CA VAL A 32 6.17 7.66 -17.10
C VAL A 32 5.62 9.08 -16.90
N ALA A 33 5.10 9.40 -15.70
CA ALA A 33 4.57 10.73 -15.40
C ALA A 33 5.65 11.84 -15.52
N LEU A 34 6.88 11.55 -15.11
CA LEU A 34 8.02 12.45 -15.32
C LEU A 34 8.34 12.64 -16.80
N GLY A 35 8.32 11.57 -17.60
CA GLY A 35 8.55 11.63 -19.05
C GLY A 35 7.51 12.49 -19.79
N GLU A 36 6.27 12.49 -19.31
CA GLU A 36 5.17 13.29 -19.86
C GLU A 36 5.11 14.73 -19.30
N GLY A 37 5.99 15.10 -18.37
CA GLY A 37 5.95 16.43 -17.72
C GLY A 37 4.71 16.64 -16.83
N ALA A 38 4.10 15.57 -16.35
CA ALA A 38 2.89 15.62 -15.53
C ALA A 38 3.23 15.78 -14.03
N ASP A 39 3.67 16.97 -13.63
CA ASP A 39 4.24 17.23 -12.29
C ASP A 39 3.29 16.86 -11.14
N MET A 40 2.00 17.24 -11.24
CA MET A 40 1.01 16.88 -10.21
C MET A 40 0.78 15.38 -10.11
N LEU A 41 0.83 14.66 -11.24
CA LEU A 41 0.68 13.21 -11.26
C LEU A 41 1.91 12.53 -10.64
N CYS A 42 3.11 13.00 -10.99
CA CYS A 42 4.37 12.55 -10.38
C CYS A 42 4.33 12.71 -8.84
N TYR A 43 3.88 13.87 -8.35
CA TYR A 43 3.74 14.12 -6.92
C TYR A 43 2.79 13.13 -6.24
N LEU A 44 1.60 12.89 -6.80
CA LEU A 44 0.63 11.95 -6.23
C LEU A 44 1.17 10.52 -6.20
N ILE A 45 1.88 10.11 -7.25
CA ILE A 45 2.51 8.78 -7.32
C ILE A 45 3.64 8.65 -6.29
N GLU A 46 4.47 9.68 -6.10
CA GLU A 46 5.52 9.70 -5.07
C GLU A 46 4.92 9.57 -3.66
N MET A 47 3.85 10.33 -3.37
CA MET A 47 3.18 10.23 -2.06
C MET A 47 2.58 8.83 -1.82
N ALA A 48 1.99 8.23 -2.85
CA ALA A 48 1.50 6.85 -2.78
C ALA A 48 2.64 5.82 -2.60
N TYR A 49 3.80 6.05 -3.23
CA TYR A 49 4.98 5.19 -3.11
C TYR A 49 5.53 5.20 -1.66
N VAL A 50 5.60 6.38 -1.04
CA VAL A 50 6.01 6.53 0.37
C VAL A 50 5.03 5.82 1.30
N GLU A 51 3.71 6.02 1.09
CA GLU A 51 2.68 5.34 1.88
C GLU A 51 2.75 3.81 1.76
N ALA A 52 2.96 3.28 0.56
CA ALA A 52 3.16 1.85 0.35
C ALA A 52 4.38 1.31 1.12
N GLY A 53 5.47 2.09 1.20
CA GLY A 53 6.63 1.76 2.02
C GLY A 53 6.32 1.69 3.51
N ASP A 54 5.55 2.65 4.02
CA ASP A 54 5.11 2.67 5.42
C ASP A 54 4.19 1.49 5.76
N LEU A 55 3.27 1.15 4.85
CA LEU A 55 2.37 -0.02 4.97
C LEU A 55 3.14 -1.34 4.93
N GLN A 56 4.16 -1.46 4.07
CA GLN A 56 5.00 -2.66 3.97
C GLN A 56 5.86 -2.88 5.23
N ALA A 57 6.33 -1.78 5.83
CA ALA A 57 7.10 -1.78 7.07
C ALA A 57 6.22 -1.99 8.32
N GLY A 58 4.89 -2.06 8.17
CA GLY A 58 3.95 -2.18 9.27
C GLY A 58 3.85 -0.93 10.16
N ARG A 59 4.30 0.23 9.67
CA ARG A 59 4.33 1.49 10.44
C ARG A 59 2.98 2.21 10.45
N ARG A 60 2.05 1.86 9.54
CA ARG A 60 0.70 2.44 9.48
C ARG A 60 -0.38 1.35 9.45
N PRO A 61 -1.49 1.50 10.21
CA PRO A 61 -2.67 0.66 10.05
C PRO A 61 -3.22 0.81 8.63
N ARG A 62 -3.63 -0.30 7.99
CA ARG A 62 -4.15 -0.35 6.60
C ARG A 62 -5.49 0.36 6.41
N SER A 63 -5.97 1.06 7.42
CA SER A 63 -7.23 1.78 7.42
C SER A 63 -7.10 2.97 8.36
N LEU A 64 -7.36 4.18 7.84
CA LEU A 64 -8.17 5.11 8.63
C LEU A 64 -9.49 4.36 8.82
N SER A 65 -9.64 3.67 9.95
CA SER A 65 -10.89 2.97 10.26
C SER A 65 -12.01 3.97 10.05
N ASN A 66 -12.87 3.69 9.07
CA ASN A 66 -14.14 4.36 8.89
C ASN A 66 -15.01 4.03 10.11
N ARG A 67 -14.64 4.59 11.26
CA ARG A 67 -15.45 4.70 12.46
C ARG A 67 -16.08 6.09 12.41
N GLY A 68 -16.88 6.33 11.38
CA GLY A 68 -17.93 7.31 11.49
C GLY A 68 -18.81 6.91 12.68
N PRO A 69 -19.17 7.84 13.59
CA PRO A 69 -20.02 7.50 14.72
C PRO A 69 -21.36 6.99 14.18
N VAL A 70 -21.67 5.73 14.48
CA VAL A 70 -23.03 5.21 14.37
C VAL A 70 -23.81 5.72 15.59
N ASN A 71 -24.51 6.84 15.42
CA ASN A 71 -25.64 7.32 16.24
C ASN A 71 -26.14 8.63 15.57
N SER A 72 -27.42 8.83 15.26
CA SER A 72 -28.67 8.35 15.87
C SER A 72 -29.77 8.12 14.84
#